data_AF-A0A7W3D7U6-F1
#
_entry.id   AF-A0A7W3D7U6-F1
#
_cell.length_a   1.000
_cell.length_b   1.000
_cell.length_c   1.000
_cell.angle_alpha   90.00
_cell.angle_beta   90.00
_cell.angle_gamma   90.00
#
_symmetry.space_group_name_H-M   'P 1'
#
loop_
_entity.id
_entity.type
_entity.pdbx_description
1 polymer ?
#
loop_
_entity_poly.entity_id
_entity_poly.type
_entity_poly.pdbx_seq_one_letter_code
_entity_poly.pdbx_strand_id
1 'polypeptide(L)'
;MTTTIYDGLKRVVGSDSRWSCFAKHDNNDYKLCSHSEATHVVYVDDTGFGKILLRQDVVLCLAGNGALIEQWKRWWRADVVVKNYPPFTTPEGGVVAIYAVDLRNNQVCLLSKQIDCSYVDPTSREVLALFSGTGGTLAFQAWRTTMDVKQSILSAISSDCYSGGCVRFIDYPQQQQDIEDSYHTINDVNNELINRGFVMEINNVKNMIPITNECFSSMRNELTGNVSAIEAPLGVAANVVWDEPALARLDALVDMMTEREREQG
;
A
#
# COMPACT_ATOMS: atom_id res chain seq x y z
N MET A 1 -1.01 7.69 1.78
CA MET A 1 -1.18 7.36 0.34
C MET A 1 0.15 6.77 -0.03
N THR A 2 0.15 5.54 -0.52
CA THR A 2 1.35 4.70 -0.46
C THR A 2 2.30 4.97 -1.64
N THR A 3 3.52 4.45 -1.58
CA THR A 3 4.37 4.22 -2.75
C THR A 3 4.70 2.74 -2.80
N THR A 4 4.38 2.08 -3.92
CA THR A 4 4.85 0.72 -4.19
C THR A 4 5.47 0.63 -5.57
N ILE A 5 6.61 -0.05 -5.65
CA ILE A 5 7.39 -0.22 -6.86
C ILE A 5 7.58 -1.72 -7.11
N TYR A 6 7.41 -2.14 -8.36
CA TYR A 6 8.00 -3.37 -8.87
C TYR A 6 9.00 -3.01 -9.97
N ASP A 7 10.23 -3.50 -9.84
CA ASP A 7 11.29 -3.41 -10.83
C ASP A 7 11.56 -4.82 -11.38
N GLY A 8 11.06 -5.10 -12.58
CA GLY A 8 11.25 -6.36 -13.28
C GLY A 8 12.63 -6.53 -13.92
N LEU A 9 13.44 -5.46 -14.02
CA LEU A 9 14.83 -5.59 -14.47
C LEU A 9 15.70 -6.19 -13.36
N LYS A 10 15.40 -5.81 -12.11
CA LYS A 10 16.11 -6.30 -10.92
C LYS A 10 15.36 -7.37 -10.13
N ARG A 11 14.09 -7.64 -10.46
CA ARG A 11 13.18 -8.53 -9.72
C ARG A 11 13.05 -8.13 -8.25
N VAL A 12 12.84 -6.83 -8.03
CA VAL A 12 12.69 -6.25 -6.69
C VAL A 12 11.31 -5.62 -6.56
N VAL A 13 10.63 -5.90 -5.46
CA VAL A 13 9.40 -5.20 -5.05
C VAL A 13 9.70 -4.38 -3.82
N GLY A 14 9.18 -3.16 -3.73
CA GLY A 14 9.32 -2.34 -2.54
C GLY A 14 8.11 -1.48 -2.27
N SER A 15 7.92 -1.10 -1.00
CA SER A 15 6.86 -0.21 -0.54
C SER A 15 7.35 0.70 0.60
N ASP A 16 6.68 1.83 0.82
CA ASP A 16 6.82 2.64 2.02
C ASP A 16 6.04 2.02 3.20
N SER A 17 6.31 2.43 4.45
CA SER A 17 5.61 1.88 5.64
C SER A 17 4.52 2.78 6.23
N ARG A 18 4.26 3.95 5.64
CA ARG A 18 3.28 4.92 6.20
C ARG A 18 1.84 4.44 6.07
N TRP A 19 1.10 4.52 7.17
CA TRP A 19 -0.35 4.43 7.22
C TRP A 19 -0.93 5.79 7.58
N SER A 20 -2.07 6.15 6.99
CA SER A 20 -2.62 7.50 7.15
C SER A 20 -4.14 7.53 7.11
N CYS A 21 -4.71 8.51 7.81
CA CYS A 21 -6.06 9.00 7.60
C CYS A 21 -6.03 10.52 7.41
N PHE A 22 -7.19 11.11 7.17
CA PHE A 22 -7.29 12.51 6.77
C PHE A 22 -8.05 13.33 7.79
N ALA A 23 -7.61 14.57 7.96
CA ALA A 23 -8.27 15.52 8.84
C ALA A 23 -8.39 16.89 8.18
N LYS A 24 -9.40 17.64 8.63
CA LYS A 24 -9.56 19.05 8.33
C LYS A 24 -9.48 19.85 9.62
N HIS A 25 -8.77 20.97 9.54
CA HIS A 25 -8.77 21.98 10.59
C HIS A 25 -9.94 22.96 10.34
N ASP A 26 -10.90 23.01 11.25
CA ASP A 26 -12.07 23.87 11.18
C ASP A 26 -12.39 24.45 12.57
N ASN A 27 -12.62 25.76 12.64
CA ASN A 27 -13.00 26.48 13.87
C ASN A 27 -12.12 26.16 15.11
N ASN A 28 -10.78 26.11 14.94
CA ASN A 28 -9.80 25.75 15.97
C ASN A 28 -9.88 24.30 16.48
N ASP A 29 -10.49 23.40 15.72
CA ASP A 29 -10.56 21.96 16.03
C ASP A 29 -10.12 21.13 14.82
N TYR A 30 -9.68 19.90 15.09
CA TYR A 30 -9.27 18.94 14.07
C TYR A 30 -10.25 17.78 14.04
N LYS A 31 -10.82 17.49 12.87
CA LYS A 31 -11.80 16.42 12.68
C LYS A 31 -11.41 15.51 11.55
N LEU A 32 -11.68 14.22 11.68
CA LEU A 32 -11.49 13.29 10.57
C LEU A 32 -12.42 13.68 9.41
N CYS A 33 -11.93 13.51 8.19
CA CYS A 33 -12.69 13.83 6.99
C CYS A 33 -12.31 12.91 5.83
N SER A 34 -13.01 13.05 4.70
CA SER A 34 -12.61 12.39 3.47
C SER A 34 -11.34 13.02 2.89
N HIS A 35 -10.67 12.28 2.01
CA HIS A 35 -9.46 12.75 1.33
C HIS A 35 -9.67 14.08 0.59
N SER A 36 -10.82 14.28 -0.06
CA SER A 36 -11.13 15.47 -0.84
C SER A 36 -11.30 16.75 -0.01
N GLU A 37 -11.60 16.61 1.28
CA GLU A 37 -11.77 17.74 2.21
C GLU A 37 -10.52 18.00 3.05
N ALA A 38 -9.53 17.14 2.94
CA ALA A 38 -8.39 17.11 3.84
C ALA A 38 -7.51 18.34 3.67
N THR A 39 -7.14 18.95 4.80
CA THR A 39 -6.04 19.92 4.86
C THR A 39 -4.83 19.35 5.57
N HIS A 40 -5.02 18.28 6.34
CA HIS A 40 -4.01 17.62 7.14
C HIS A 40 -4.01 16.11 6.91
N VAL A 41 -2.83 15.52 7.09
CA VAL A 41 -2.60 14.09 7.15
C VAL A 41 -2.30 13.71 8.59
N VAL A 42 -3.00 12.70 9.08
CA VAL A 42 -2.69 12.04 10.35
C VAL A 42 -2.08 10.71 9.98
N TYR A 43 -0.86 10.42 10.44
CA TYR A 43 -0.14 9.26 9.97
C TYR A 43 0.73 8.61 11.03
N VAL A 44 1.09 7.37 10.77
CA VAL A 44 2.06 6.60 11.53
C VAL A 44 2.91 5.78 10.57
N ASP A 45 4.21 5.78 10.84
CA ASP A 45 5.20 5.05 10.05
C ASP A 45 5.60 3.77 10.77
N ASP A 46 6.10 2.76 10.06
CA ASP A 46 6.74 1.58 10.62
C ASP A 46 5.90 0.85 11.68
N THR A 47 4.67 0.47 11.32
CA THR A 47 3.73 -0.14 12.28
C THR A 47 3.92 -1.64 12.43
N GLY A 48 4.71 -2.30 11.60
CA GLY A 48 4.74 -3.76 11.58
C GLY A 48 3.56 -4.41 10.86
N PHE A 49 2.64 -3.62 10.30
CA PHE A 49 1.58 -4.07 9.41
C PHE A 49 1.88 -3.64 7.96
N GLY A 50 2.57 -4.50 7.22
CA GLY A 50 3.06 -4.18 5.87
C GLY A 50 2.01 -4.24 4.76
N LYS A 51 2.37 -3.61 3.64
CA LYS A 51 1.55 -3.50 2.41
C LYS A 51 1.96 -4.46 1.31
N ILE A 52 3.08 -5.17 1.50
CA ILE A 52 3.55 -6.24 0.61
C ILE A 52 3.64 -7.54 1.40
N LEU A 53 3.29 -8.65 0.76
CA LEU A 53 3.36 -9.99 1.35
C LEU A 53 3.97 -10.96 0.37
N LEU A 54 4.93 -11.76 0.83
CA LEU A 54 5.50 -12.85 0.06
C LEU A 54 4.76 -14.16 0.39
N ARG A 55 4.35 -14.90 -0.65
CA ARG A 55 3.98 -16.31 -0.55
C ARG A 55 4.74 -17.07 -1.62
N GLN A 56 5.65 -17.94 -1.20
CA GLN A 56 6.66 -18.54 -2.08
C GLN A 56 7.47 -17.49 -2.83
N ASP A 57 7.25 -17.35 -4.14
CA ASP A 57 7.89 -16.42 -5.06
C ASP A 57 6.90 -15.39 -5.63
N VAL A 58 5.71 -15.30 -5.05
CA VAL A 58 4.67 -14.37 -5.46
C VAL A 58 4.47 -13.30 -4.39
N VAL A 59 4.60 -12.05 -4.80
CA VAL A 59 4.39 -10.89 -3.93
C VAL A 59 3.00 -10.31 -4.19
N LEU A 60 2.20 -10.24 -3.14
CA LEU A 60 0.94 -9.50 -3.14
C LEU A 60 1.21 -8.06 -2.68
N CYS A 61 0.84 -7.08 -3.49
CA CYS A 61 0.94 -5.66 -3.18
C CYS A 61 -0.45 -5.08 -2.94
N LEU A 62 -0.63 -4.40 -1.82
CA LEU A 62 -1.94 -3.95 -1.32
C LEU A 62 -1.94 -2.44 -1.06
N ALA A 63 -3.00 -1.76 -1.48
CA ALA A 63 -3.26 -0.36 -1.17
C ALA A 63 -4.75 -0.12 -0.97
N GLY A 64 -5.11 0.97 -0.29
CA GLY A 64 -6.49 1.39 -0.04
C GLY A 64 -6.93 1.18 1.40
N ASN A 65 -8.20 0.81 1.58
CA ASN A 65 -8.82 0.73 2.90
C ASN A 65 -8.15 -0.34 3.79
N GLY A 66 -7.74 0.04 4.99
CA GLY A 66 -6.98 -0.84 5.89
C GLY A 66 -7.75 -2.09 6.34
N ALA A 67 -9.05 -1.99 6.56
CA ALA A 67 -9.88 -3.14 6.94
C ALA A 67 -10.05 -4.15 5.81
N LEU A 68 -10.10 -3.70 4.55
CA LEU A 68 -10.05 -4.60 3.40
C LEU A 68 -8.66 -5.23 3.28
N ILE A 69 -7.59 -4.45 3.39
CA ILE A 69 -6.21 -4.96 3.35
C ILE A 69 -6.00 -6.06 4.40
N GLU A 70 -6.48 -5.89 5.63
CA GLU A 70 -6.45 -6.91 6.68
C GLU A 70 -7.08 -8.23 6.23
N GLN A 71 -8.29 -8.18 5.64
CA GLN A 71 -8.98 -9.38 5.16
C GLN A 71 -8.22 -10.06 4.01
N TRP A 72 -7.67 -9.28 3.08
CA TRP A 72 -6.84 -9.79 2.00
C TRP A 72 -5.54 -10.42 2.47
N LYS A 73 -4.89 -9.85 3.50
CA LYS A 73 -3.71 -10.45 4.15
C LYS A 73 -4.06 -11.79 4.80
N ARG A 74 -5.20 -11.88 5.50
CA ARG A 74 -5.67 -13.15 6.08
C ARG A 74 -5.92 -14.20 5.00
N TRP A 75 -6.61 -13.85 3.92
CA TRP A 75 -6.85 -14.74 2.79
C TRP A 75 -5.55 -15.21 2.15
N TRP A 76 -4.58 -14.32 1.94
CA TRP A 76 -3.28 -14.65 1.35
C TRP A 76 -2.43 -15.58 2.23
N ARG A 77 -2.61 -15.54 3.55
CA ARG A 77 -1.88 -16.36 4.53
C ARG A 77 -2.55 -17.69 4.88
N ALA A 78 -3.78 -17.92 4.46
CA ALA A 78 -4.47 -19.17 4.73
C ALA A 78 -3.65 -20.35 4.19
N ASP A 79 -3.69 -21.52 4.83
CA ASP A 79 -2.91 -22.69 4.40
C ASP A 79 -3.13 -22.99 2.91
N VAL A 80 -4.37 -22.84 2.44
CA VAL A 80 -4.75 -22.97 1.04
C VAL A 80 -5.42 -21.68 0.57
N VAL A 81 -4.93 -21.13 -0.55
CA VAL A 81 -5.60 -20.02 -1.24
C VAL A 81 -6.77 -20.59 -2.05
N VAL A 82 -7.97 -20.06 -1.83
CA VAL A 82 -9.20 -20.52 -2.49
C VAL A 82 -9.87 -19.38 -3.25
N LYS A 83 -10.65 -19.73 -4.29
CA LYS A 83 -11.48 -18.79 -5.07
C LYS A 83 -12.73 -18.32 -4.32
N ASN A 84 -12.57 -18.04 -3.03
CA ASN A 84 -13.55 -17.39 -2.17
C ASN A 84 -12.90 -16.10 -1.64
N TYR A 85 -13.14 -15.00 -2.35
CA TYR A 85 -12.41 -13.76 -2.17
C TYR A 85 -12.98 -12.91 -1.04
N PRO A 86 -12.14 -12.19 -0.28
CA PRO A 86 -12.60 -11.11 0.57
C PRO A 86 -13.31 -10.01 -0.25
N PRO A 87 -14.10 -9.15 0.40
CA PRO A 87 -14.69 -8.00 -0.26
C PRO A 87 -13.63 -7.09 -0.91
N PHE A 88 -14.00 -6.49 -2.04
CA PHE A 88 -13.17 -5.50 -2.74
C PHE A 88 -13.52 -4.05 -2.35
N THR A 89 -14.71 -3.86 -1.78
CA THR A 89 -15.24 -2.56 -1.37
C THR A 89 -15.94 -2.67 -0.02
N THR A 90 -16.03 -1.56 0.71
CA THR A 90 -16.88 -1.43 1.91
C THR A 90 -18.20 -0.75 1.55
N PRO A 91 -19.27 -0.92 2.35
CA PRO A 91 -20.53 -0.20 2.16
C PRO A 91 -20.37 1.33 2.17
N GLU A 92 -19.36 1.84 2.88
CA GLU A 92 -19.04 3.27 3.00
C GLU A 92 -18.19 3.81 1.84
N GLY A 93 -17.88 2.96 0.84
CA GLY A 93 -17.13 3.35 -0.35
C GLY A 93 -15.62 3.20 -0.24
N GLY A 94 -15.10 2.56 0.82
CA GLY A 94 -13.70 2.14 0.88
C GLY A 94 -13.40 1.10 -0.20
N VAL A 95 -12.21 1.15 -0.80
CA VAL A 95 -11.80 0.20 -1.86
C VAL A 95 -10.39 -0.32 -1.61
N VAL A 96 -10.07 -1.50 -2.15
CA VAL A 96 -8.74 -2.09 -2.12
C VAL A 96 -8.21 -2.31 -3.53
N ALA A 97 -6.97 -1.86 -3.75
CA ALA A 97 -6.22 -2.13 -4.96
C ALA A 97 -5.18 -3.19 -4.70
N ILE A 98 -5.11 -4.13 -5.65
CA ILE A 98 -4.27 -5.31 -5.55
C ILE A 98 -3.61 -5.53 -6.90
N TYR A 99 -2.32 -5.84 -6.85
CA TYR A 99 -1.61 -6.51 -7.92
C TYR A 99 -0.66 -7.53 -7.32
N ALA A 100 -0.35 -8.56 -8.10
CA ALA A 100 0.59 -9.59 -7.71
C ALA A 100 1.79 -9.62 -8.67
N VAL A 101 2.94 -10.01 -8.15
CA VAL A 101 4.17 -10.14 -8.92
C VAL A 101 4.72 -11.54 -8.71
N ASP A 102 4.82 -12.30 -9.80
CA ASP A 102 5.52 -13.58 -9.86
C ASP A 102 7.01 -13.35 -10.13
N LEU A 103 7.83 -13.41 -9.08
CA LEU A 103 9.26 -13.13 -9.13
C LEU A 103 10.06 -14.22 -9.85
N ARG A 104 9.55 -15.46 -9.87
CA ARG A 104 10.20 -16.58 -10.58
C ARG A 104 10.17 -16.35 -12.08
N ASN A 105 8.99 -16.05 -12.62
CA ASN A 105 8.82 -15.79 -14.06
C ASN A 105 8.97 -14.32 -14.45
N ASN A 106 9.18 -13.43 -13.48
CA ASN A 106 9.30 -11.98 -13.70
C ASN A 106 8.03 -11.37 -14.33
N GLN A 107 6.86 -11.82 -13.90
CA GLN A 107 5.57 -11.44 -14.47
C GLN A 107 4.70 -10.70 -13.47
N VAL A 108 3.97 -9.71 -13.95
CA VAL A 108 2.98 -8.99 -13.14
C VAL A 108 1.58 -9.50 -13.48
N CYS A 109 0.86 -9.90 -12.45
CA CYS A 109 -0.58 -10.10 -12.51
C CYS A 109 -1.27 -8.84 -12.01
N LEU A 110 -1.60 -7.94 -12.95
CA LEU A 110 -2.38 -6.74 -12.67
C LEU A 110 -3.82 -7.13 -12.39
N LEU A 111 -4.23 -7.20 -11.13
CA LEU A 111 -5.58 -7.66 -10.77
C LEU A 111 -6.58 -6.51 -10.94
N SER A 112 -6.33 -5.40 -10.24
CA SER A 112 -7.10 -4.15 -10.37
C SER A 112 -6.46 -3.17 -11.37
N LYS A 113 -7.28 -2.33 -12.04
CA LYS A 113 -6.83 -1.31 -13.02
C LYS A 113 -6.20 -0.06 -12.37
N GLN A 114 -5.36 -0.21 -11.35
CA GLN A 114 -4.67 0.93 -10.74
C GLN A 114 -3.16 0.85 -10.94
N ILE A 115 -2.70 1.52 -11.98
CA ILE A 115 -1.28 1.78 -12.22
C ILE A 115 -1.18 3.29 -12.41
N ASP A 116 -0.38 3.94 -11.58
CA ASP A 116 -0.11 5.37 -11.75
C ASP A 116 0.91 5.57 -12.88
N CYS A 117 1.98 4.77 -12.88
CA CYS A 117 3.00 4.80 -13.92
C CYS A 117 3.55 3.39 -14.20
N SER A 118 3.90 3.14 -15.47
CA SER A 118 4.63 1.93 -15.88
C SER A 118 5.80 2.31 -16.79
N TYR A 119 6.88 1.55 -16.67
CA TYR A 119 7.95 1.53 -17.67
C TYR A 119 7.75 0.30 -18.54
N VAL A 120 7.59 0.51 -19.84
CA VAL A 120 7.37 -0.56 -20.82
C VAL A 120 8.53 -0.66 -21.78
N ASP A 121 8.86 -1.88 -22.18
CA ASP A 121 9.80 -2.12 -23.26
C ASP A 121 9.22 -1.52 -24.57
N PRO A 122 9.99 -0.70 -25.31
CA PRO A 122 9.48 -0.05 -26.51
C PRO A 122 9.18 -1.03 -27.65
N THR A 123 9.79 -2.22 -27.64
CA THR A 123 9.67 -3.24 -28.69
C THR A 123 8.66 -4.31 -28.31
N SER A 124 8.83 -5.00 -27.18
CA SER A 124 7.93 -6.08 -26.75
C SER A 124 6.62 -5.59 -26.13
N ARG A 125 6.57 -4.32 -25.70
CA ARG A 125 5.46 -3.73 -24.92
C ARG A 125 5.24 -4.39 -23.56
N GLU A 126 6.19 -5.20 -23.11
CA GLU A 126 6.14 -5.80 -21.78
C GLU A 126 6.39 -4.75 -20.70
N VAL A 127 5.75 -4.93 -19.56
CA VAL A 127 5.90 -4.07 -18.40
C VAL A 127 7.20 -4.46 -17.68
N LEU A 128 8.18 -3.56 -17.70
CA LEU A 128 9.48 -3.74 -17.07
C LEU A 128 9.55 -3.17 -15.65
N ALA A 129 8.74 -2.15 -15.35
CA ALA A 129 8.58 -1.65 -13.99
C ALA A 129 7.19 -1.05 -13.78
N LEU A 130 6.69 -1.11 -12.55
CA LEU A 130 5.39 -0.57 -12.14
C LEU A 130 5.52 0.27 -10.89
N PHE A 131 4.74 1.34 -10.85
CA PHE A 131 4.70 2.30 -9.77
C PHE A 131 3.25 2.60 -9.44
N SER A 132 2.91 2.52 -8.16
CA SER A 132 1.55 2.71 -7.68
C SER A 132 1.51 3.48 -6.37
N GLY A 133 0.35 4.09 -6.13
CA GLY A 133 0.12 5.03 -5.05
C GLY A 133 0.66 6.43 -5.38
N THR A 134 0.47 7.41 -4.50
CA THR A 134 0.73 8.82 -4.84
C THR A 134 2.16 9.19 -5.04
N GLY A 135 3.07 8.54 -4.33
CA GLY A 135 4.49 8.71 -4.61
C GLY A 135 4.93 7.94 -5.85
N GLY A 136 4.05 7.18 -6.53
CA GLY A 136 4.38 6.37 -7.71
C GLY A 136 5.01 7.17 -8.85
N THR A 137 4.46 8.35 -9.19
CA THR A 137 5.05 9.22 -10.23
C THR A 137 6.41 9.78 -9.81
N LEU A 138 6.57 10.16 -8.55
CA LEU A 138 7.83 10.68 -7.99
C LEU A 138 8.90 9.58 -7.95
N ALA A 139 8.50 8.38 -7.50
CA ALA A 139 9.31 7.18 -7.50
C ALA A 139 9.73 6.78 -8.92
N PHE A 140 8.84 6.85 -9.90
CA PHE A 140 9.17 6.60 -11.31
C PHE A 140 10.24 7.57 -11.83
N GLN A 141 10.10 8.87 -11.54
CA GLN A 141 11.08 9.88 -11.94
C GLN A 141 12.46 9.60 -11.32
N ALA A 142 12.52 9.24 -10.04
CA ALA A 142 13.76 8.87 -9.36
C ALA A 142 14.32 7.53 -9.85
N TRP A 143 13.47 6.56 -10.16
CA TRP A 143 13.87 5.25 -10.65
C TRP A 143 14.51 5.34 -12.03
N ARG A 144 13.99 6.20 -12.92
CA ARG A 144 14.59 6.41 -14.25
C ARG A 144 16.04 6.90 -14.22
N THR A 145 16.48 7.50 -13.13
CA THR A 145 17.86 8.01 -12.98
C THR A 145 18.73 7.07 -12.14
N THR A 146 18.16 6.47 -11.10
CA THR A 146 18.90 5.64 -10.13
C THR A 146 18.86 4.14 -10.48
N MET A 147 17.80 3.71 -11.17
CA MET A 147 17.44 2.31 -11.38
C MET A 147 17.39 1.51 -10.08
N ASP A 148 17.09 2.15 -8.95
CA ASP A 148 17.14 1.53 -7.62
C ASP A 148 15.82 1.73 -6.87
N VAL A 149 15.16 0.61 -6.51
CA VAL A 149 13.85 0.63 -5.84
C VAL A 149 13.92 1.38 -4.51
N LYS A 150 14.93 1.13 -3.68
CA LYS A 150 15.02 1.70 -2.34
C LYS A 150 15.25 3.20 -2.41
N GLN A 151 16.21 3.63 -3.23
CA GLN A 151 16.50 5.05 -3.44
C GLN A 151 15.30 5.79 -4.05
N SER A 152 14.54 5.13 -4.93
CA SER A 152 13.35 5.72 -5.56
C SER A 152 12.22 5.96 -4.57
N ILE A 153 11.98 5.01 -3.66
CA ILE A 153 10.98 5.18 -2.58
C ILE A 153 11.44 6.27 -1.61
N LEU A 154 12.71 6.30 -1.21
CA LEU A 154 13.25 7.37 -0.35
C LEU A 154 13.10 8.75 -1.01
N SER A 155 13.32 8.85 -2.33
CA SER A 155 13.09 10.08 -3.06
C SER A 155 11.60 10.46 -3.06
N ALA A 156 10.69 9.51 -3.25
CA ALA A 156 9.25 9.77 -3.18
C ALA A 156 8.83 10.26 -1.79
N ILE A 157 9.30 9.61 -0.71
CA ILE A 157 9.04 9.99 0.68
C ILE A 157 9.42 11.46 0.96
N SER A 158 10.50 11.96 0.35
CA SER A 158 10.94 13.35 0.56
C SER A 158 9.99 14.41 -0.02
N SER A 159 9.10 14.01 -0.93
CA SER A 159 8.23 14.91 -1.71
C SER A 159 6.74 14.61 -1.52
N ASP A 160 6.38 13.36 -1.24
CA ASP A 160 5.01 12.91 -1.03
C ASP A 160 4.68 12.87 0.47
N CYS A 161 3.80 13.77 0.93
CA CYS A 161 3.38 13.84 2.33
C CYS A 161 2.70 12.55 2.82
N TYR A 162 2.28 11.71 1.89
CA TYR A 162 1.50 10.54 2.17
C TYR A 162 2.29 9.24 2.23
N SER A 163 3.55 9.27 1.76
CA SER A 163 4.51 8.16 1.79
C SER A 163 5.56 8.42 2.87
N GLY A 164 5.98 7.38 3.61
CA GLY A 164 6.91 7.58 4.72
C GLY A 164 7.48 6.33 5.36
N GLY A 165 8.20 6.55 6.45
CA GLY A 165 8.88 5.51 7.24
C GLY A 165 10.03 4.81 6.51
N CYS A 166 10.31 3.58 6.90
CA CYS A 166 11.30 2.74 6.24
C CYS A 166 10.81 2.16 4.91
N VAL A 167 11.76 1.89 4.02
CA VAL A 167 11.49 1.13 2.80
C VAL A 167 11.40 -0.35 3.14
N ARG A 168 10.26 -0.96 2.84
CA ARG A 168 10.07 -2.41 2.87
C ARG A 168 10.31 -2.97 1.48
N PHE A 169 10.95 -4.12 1.38
CA PHE A 169 11.33 -4.70 0.10
C PHE A 169 11.45 -6.22 0.11
N ILE A 170 11.36 -6.79 -1.08
CA ILE A 170 11.71 -8.18 -1.39
C ILE A 170 12.65 -8.13 -2.60
N ASP A 171 13.89 -8.55 -2.41
CA ASP A 171 14.92 -8.68 -3.43
C ASP A 171 15.09 -10.17 -3.74
N TYR A 172 14.47 -10.60 -4.84
CA TYR A 172 14.42 -12.00 -5.22
C TYR A 172 15.81 -12.56 -5.59
N PRO A 173 16.64 -11.89 -6.43
CA PRO A 173 17.95 -12.42 -6.79
C PRO A 173 18.91 -12.54 -5.60
N GLN A 174 18.87 -11.58 -4.66
CA GLN A 174 19.74 -11.61 -3.49
C GLN A 174 19.18 -12.41 -2.31
N GLN A 175 17.95 -12.93 -2.42
CA GLN A 175 17.22 -13.60 -1.34
C GLN A 175 17.16 -12.74 -0.06
N GLN A 176 17.01 -11.43 -0.23
CA GLN A 176 16.90 -10.49 0.88
C GLN A 176 15.48 -9.94 0.95
N GLN A 177 14.98 -9.76 2.17
CA GLN A 177 13.70 -9.11 2.38
C GLN A 177 13.70 -8.32 3.70
N ASP A 178 12.94 -7.24 3.70
CA ASP A 178 12.54 -6.48 4.87
C ASP A 178 11.06 -6.16 4.68
N ILE A 179 10.20 -6.97 5.31
CA ILE A 179 8.74 -6.84 5.22
C ILE A 179 8.15 -6.68 6.62
N GLU A 180 7.04 -5.97 6.69
CA GLU A 180 6.32 -5.77 7.95
C GLU A 180 5.24 -6.84 8.14
N ASP A 181 5.51 -7.74 9.08
CA ASP A 181 4.58 -8.81 9.43
C ASP A 181 4.47 -9.10 10.93
N SER A 182 4.82 -8.15 11.79
CA SER A 182 4.66 -8.33 13.23
C SER A 182 3.22 -8.09 13.70
N TYR A 183 2.46 -7.28 12.98
CA TYR A 183 1.04 -7.02 13.26
C TYR A 183 0.14 -7.57 12.16
N HIS A 184 -1.07 -7.94 12.58
CA HIS A 184 -2.02 -8.64 11.72
C HIS A 184 -3.40 -7.98 11.69
N THR A 185 -3.61 -6.91 12.45
CA THR A 185 -4.85 -6.15 12.42
C THR A 185 -4.62 -4.67 12.15
N ILE A 186 -5.57 -4.04 11.49
CA ILE A 186 -5.60 -2.59 11.30
C ILE A 186 -5.85 -1.87 12.64
N ASN A 187 -6.43 -2.57 13.62
CA ASN A 187 -6.57 -2.05 14.98
C ASN A 187 -5.21 -1.84 15.65
N ASP A 188 -4.23 -2.72 15.41
CA ASP A 188 -2.87 -2.52 15.92
C ASP A 188 -2.24 -1.24 15.31
N VAL A 189 -2.44 -1.03 14.01
CA VAL A 189 -2.02 0.21 13.32
C VAL A 189 -2.70 1.44 13.93
N ASN A 190 -3.99 1.36 14.27
CA ASN A 190 -4.72 2.44 14.94
C ASN A 190 -4.18 2.75 16.34
N ASN A 191 -3.83 1.71 17.10
CA ASN A 191 -3.22 1.88 18.41
C ASN A 191 -1.86 2.58 18.28
N GLU A 192 -1.03 2.20 17.31
CA GLU A 192 0.23 2.89 17.04
C GLU A 192 -0.01 4.35 16.60
N LEU A 193 -1.00 4.59 15.75
CA LEU A 193 -1.38 5.93 15.30
C LEU A 193 -1.73 6.82 16.49
N ILE A 194 -2.60 6.37 17.39
CA ILE A 194 -3.06 7.15 18.56
C ILE A 194 -1.93 7.41 19.56
N ASN A 195 -0.95 6.51 19.64
CA ASN A 195 0.12 6.57 20.66
C ASN A 195 1.36 7.34 20.19
N ARG A 196 1.75 7.20 18.92
CA ARG A 196 3.00 7.77 18.39
C ARG A 196 2.88 8.37 16.99
N GLY A 197 1.66 8.50 16.47
CA GLY A 197 1.42 9.13 15.19
C GLY A 197 1.72 10.63 15.21
N PHE A 198 1.65 11.22 14.03
CA PHE A 198 1.90 12.63 13.77
C PHE A 198 0.78 13.22 12.92
N VAL A 199 0.64 14.53 13.01
CA VAL A 199 -0.23 15.34 12.16
C VAL A 199 0.65 16.31 11.39
N MET A 200 0.42 16.42 10.08
CA MET A 200 1.07 17.41 9.23
C MET A 200 0.05 18.06 8.29
N GLU A 201 0.32 19.29 7.87
CA GLU A 201 -0.44 19.95 6.81
C GLU A 201 0.02 19.43 5.43
N ILE A 202 -0.94 19.12 4.54
CA ILE A 202 -0.65 18.48 3.23
C ILE A 202 0.32 19.31 2.39
N ASN A 203 0.22 20.64 2.45
CA ASN A 203 1.07 21.56 1.69
C ASN A 203 2.37 21.94 2.44
N ASN A 204 2.59 21.43 3.65
CA ASN A 204 3.73 21.75 4.48
C ASN A 204 4.27 20.51 5.22
N VAL A 205 4.94 19.65 4.46
CA VAL A 205 5.52 18.37 4.93
C VAL A 205 6.64 18.52 5.95
N LYS A 206 7.12 19.74 6.23
CA LYS A 206 8.23 19.99 7.15
C LYS A 206 7.78 20.13 8.60
N ASN A 207 6.51 20.43 8.84
CA ASN A 207 5.99 20.65 10.17
C ASN A 207 5.14 19.45 10.63
N MET A 208 5.75 18.57 11.40
CA MET A 208 5.11 17.38 11.95
C MET A 208 4.89 17.60 13.45
N ILE A 209 3.62 17.53 13.89
CA ILE A 209 3.26 17.69 15.30
C ILE A 209 2.82 16.31 15.82
N PRO A 210 3.37 15.82 16.95
CA PRO A 210 2.90 14.58 17.55
C PRO A 210 1.39 14.62 17.78
N ILE A 211 0.69 13.53 17.44
CA ILE A 211 -0.76 13.45 17.64
C ILE A 211 -1.13 13.60 19.12
N THR A 212 -0.21 13.26 20.03
CA THR A 212 -0.38 13.37 21.49
C THR A 212 -0.49 14.81 21.99
N ASN A 213 -0.30 15.82 21.14
CA ASN A 213 -0.56 17.21 21.48
C ASN A 213 -2.05 17.42 21.85
N GLU A 214 -2.30 18.23 22.88
CA GLU A 214 -3.64 18.54 23.39
C GLU A 214 -4.60 19.11 22.32
N CYS A 215 -4.08 19.83 21.32
CA CYS A 215 -4.88 20.37 20.22
C CYS A 215 -5.54 19.29 19.35
N PHE A 216 -5.10 18.03 19.43
CA PHE A 216 -5.65 16.89 18.68
C PHE A 216 -6.47 15.94 19.56
N SER A 217 -6.78 16.30 20.80
CA SER A 217 -7.52 15.45 21.75
C SER A 217 -8.87 14.98 21.19
N SER A 218 -9.66 15.87 20.58
CA SER A 218 -10.93 15.53 19.91
C SER A 218 -10.74 14.47 18.82
N MET A 219 -9.76 14.68 17.94
CA MET A 219 -9.45 13.78 16.83
C MET A 219 -8.95 12.41 17.32
N ARG A 220 -8.13 12.36 18.38
CA ARG A 220 -7.69 11.10 19.00
C ARG A 220 -8.86 10.30 19.58
N ASN A 221 -9.82 10.99 20.20
CA ASN A 221 -11.03 10.35 20.71
C ASN A 221 -11.86 9.77 19.54
N GLU A 222 -11.96 10.48 18.42
CA GLU A 222 -12.64 9.98 17.21
C GLU A 222 -11.95 8.72 16.64
N LEU A 223 -10.62 8.73 16.55
CA LEU A 223 -9.82 7.58 16.09
C LEU A 223 -9.98 6.33 16.95
N THR A 224 -10.22 6.49 18.26
CA THR A 224 -10.46 5.36 19.17
C THR A 224 -11.74 4.60 18.80
N GLY A 225 -12.73 5.28 18.20
CA GLY A 225 -13.99 4.69 17.76
C GLY A 225 -14.05 4.33 16.27
N ASN A 226 -13.06 4.73 15.46
CA ASN A 226 -13.14 4.64 14.00
C ASN A 226 -11.87 4.05 13.36
N VAL A 227 -11.65 2.76 13.61
CA VAL A 227 -10.51 1.99 13.06
C VAL A 227 -10.53 1.95 11.52
N SER A 228 -11.72 2.03 10.90
CA SER A 228 -11.91 1.97 9.45
C SER A 228 -11.37 3.18 8.69
N ALA A 229 -11.01 4.26 9.38
CA ALA A 229 -10.47 5.48 8.78
C ALA A 229 -9.01 5.35 8.33
N ILE A 230 -8.28 4.33 8.80
CA ILE A 230 -6.87 4.14 8.46
C ILE A 230 -6.73 3.46 7.11
N GLU A 231 -5.89 4.04 6.26
CA GLU A 231 -5.71 3.61 4.89
C GLU A 231 -4.22 3.56 4.53
N ALA A 232 -3.93 2.81 3.46
CA ALA A 232 -2.76 3.00 2.62
C ALA A 232 -3.20 3.72 1.34
N PRO A 233 -3.51 5.04 1.38
CA PRO A 233 -4.48 5.56 0.44
C PRO A 233 -4.01 5.59 -1.03
N LEU A 234 -5.01 5.62 -1.90
CA LEU A 234 -4.89 5.39 -3.33
C LEU A 234 -4.76 6.74 -4.03
N GLY A 235 -3.88 6.86 -5.04
CA GLY A 235 -3.75 8.11 -5.78
C GLY A 235 -5.07 8.56 -6.42
N VAL A 236 -5.78 7.64 -7.08
CA VAL A 236 -7.13 7.88 -7.61
C VAL A 236 -8.00 6.65 -7.36
N ALA A 237 -8.76 6.64 -6.27
CA ALA A 237 -9.62 5.51 -5.89
C ALA A 237 -10.65 5.13 -6.98
N ALA A 238 -11.12 6.11 -7.76
CA ALA A 238 -12.04 5.88 -8.89
C ALA A 238 -11.45 5.00 -10.01
N ASN A 239 -10.12 4.82 -10.05
CA ASN A 239 -9.47 3.97 -11.04
C ASN A 239 -9.39 2.50 -10.60
N VAL A 240 -9.79 2.18 -9.37
CA VAL A 240 -9.83 0.79 -8.89
C VAL A 240 -11.10 0.12 -9.40
N VAL A 241 -10.97 -0.63 -10.49
CA VAL A 241 -12.07 -1.37 -11.10
C VAL A 241 -11.87 -2.87 -10.91
N TRP A 242 -12.85 -3.51 -10.27
CA TRP A 242 -12.98 -4.96 -10.13
C TRP A 242 -14.09 -5.47 -11.05
N ASP A 243 -13.77 -5.55 -12.34
CA ASP A 243 -14.64 -6.06 -13.40
C ASP A 243 -14.44 -7.58 -13.62
N GLU A 244 -15.27 -8.20 -14.46
CA GLU A 244 -15.13 -9.63 -14.80
C GLU A 244 -13.70 -9.98 -15.29
N PRO A 245 -13.04 -9.16 -16.14
CA PRO A 245 -11.63 -9.37 -16.48
C PRO A 245 -10.68 -9.36 -15.27
N ALA A 246 -10.89 -8.47 -14.29
CA ALA A 246 -10.09 -8.45 -13.06
C ALA A 246 -10.25 -9.73 -12.24
N LEU A 247 -11.49 -10.22 -12.12
CA LEU A 247 -11.78 -11.47 -11.44
C LEU A 247 -11.16 -12.66 -12.18
N ALA A 248 -11.21 -12.69 -13.51
CA ALA A 248 -10.55 -13.74 -14.30
C ALA A 248 -9.02 -13.77 -14.12
N ARG A 249 -8.38 -12.60 -13.98
CA ARG A 249 -6.94 -12.52 -13.68
C ARG A 249 -6.62 -13.00 -12.27
N LEU A 250 -7.50 -12.71 -11.30
CA LEU A 250 -7.37 -13.22 -9.93
C LEU A 250 -7.57 -14.74 -9.87
N ASP A 251 -8.57 -15.27 -10.58
CA ASP A 251 -8.78 -16.71 -10.71
C ASP A 251 -7.53 -17.41 -11.26
N ALA A 252 -6.94 -16.86 -12.32
CA ALA A 252 -5.73 -17.40 -12.92
C ALA A 252 -4.52 -17.35 -11.97
N LEU A 253 -4.41 -16.29 -11.15
CA LEU A 253 -3.40 -16.21 -10.10
C LEU A 253 -3.57 -17.34 -9.07
N VAL A 254 -4.80 -17.60 -8.61
CA VAL A 254 -5.08 -18.67 -7.63
C VAL A 254 -4.79 -20.05 -8.22
N ASP A 255 -5.16 -20.29 -9.49
CA ASP A 255 -4.88 -21.56 -10.16
C ASP A 255 -3.37 -21.81 -10.27
N MET A 256 -2.61 -20.77 -10.65
CA MET A 256 -1.14 -20.84 -10.71
C MET A 256 -0.50 -21.10 -9.34
N MET A 257 -0.97 -20.44 -8.27
CA MET A 257 -0.49 -20.66 -6.91
C MET A 257 -0.78 -22.08 -6.42
N THR A 258 -2.00 -22.57 -6.69
CA THR A 258 -2.43 -23.92 -6.28
C THR A 258 -1.56 -24.99 -6.93
N GLU A 259 -1.22 -24.83 -8.22
CA GLU A 259 -0.36 -25.79 -8.91
C GLU A 259 1.08 -25.75 -8.36
N ARG A 260 1.64 -24.57 -8.10
CA ARG A 260 2.96 -24.44 -7.49
C ARG A 260 3.08 -25.07 -6.11
N GLU A 261 2.03 -24.96 -5.32
CA GLU A 261 1.98 -25.57 -3.98
C GLU A 261 1.96 -27.10 -4.05
N ARG A 262 1.34 -27.68 -5.08
CA ARG A 262 1.38 -29.13 -5.33
C ARG A 262 2.75 -29.61 -5.78
N GLU A 263 3.47 -28.83 -6.58
CA GLU A 263 4.81 -29.19 -7.05
C GLU A 263 5.88 -29.22 -5.93
N GLN A 264 5.63 -28.54 -4.81
CA GLN A 264 6.57 -28.40 -3.69
C GLN A 264 6.26 -29.32 -2.49
N GLY A 265 5.08 -29.94 -2.44
CA GLY A 265 4.65 -30.86 -1.37
C GLY A 265 4.87 -32.33 -1.71
#